data_AF-A0A8S3FEU0-F1
#
_entry.id   AF-A0A8S3FEU0-F1
#
_cell.length_a   1.000
_cell.length_b   1.000
_cell.length_c   1.000
_cell.angle_alpha   90.00
_cell.angle_beta   90.00
_cell.angle_gamma   90.00
#
_symmetry.space_group_name_H-M   'P 1'
#
loop_
_entity.id
_entity.type
_entity.pdbx_description
1 polymer ?
#
loop_
_entity_poly.entity_id
_entity_poly.type
_entity_poly.pdbx_seq_one_letter_code
_entity_poly.pdbx_strand_id
1 'polypeptide(L)'
;MYLEAIFSCVFILIFVYFRRVYISYLDSVYYFRPKEKRTALYYEILIGYLEYVKQLGIVYAHIWACPPSEGDDYIFHCHPVEQRVPKPKRLQEWYKTMLDKAIDQRVVVDYKDIMKDFTETALNKVTDIPYFEGDFWTSTIEDLLKELDTEEEDRRRFEELESVKVSDDGYFDDLMETEEPTETSDKRKSGSSTTHKKKNFKKTTSQRRITRKNMTNGSDLISKIHTMMEKHKE
;
A
#
# COMPACT_ATOMS: atom_id res chain seq x y z
N MET A 1 23.63 45.23 13.63
CA MET A 1 22.49 44.50 13.04
C MET A 1 22.79 43.02 13.17
N TYR A 2 22.25 42.38 14.21
CA TYR A 2 22.42 40.94 14.40
C TYR A 2 21.41 40.26 13.49
N LEU A 3 21.89 39.78 12.34
CA LEU A 3 21.12 38.88 11.50
C LEU A 3 21.32 37.48 12.09
N GLU A 4 20.42 37.06 12.98
CA GLU A 4 20.25 35.63 13.26
C GLU A 4 19.56 35.02 12.05
N ALA A 5 20.32 34.80 10.97
CA ALA A 5 19.85 33.88 9.96
C ALA A 5 19.79 32.51 10.64
N ILE A 6 18.68 31.81 10.44
CA ILE A 6 18.50 30.43 10.85
C ILE A 6 19.50 29.57 10.07
N PHE A 7 20.76 29.55 10.50
CA PHE A 7 21.86 28.98 9.73
C PHE A 7 21.92 27.45 9.83
N SER A 8 21.08 26.83 10.68
CA SER A 8 21.14 25.39 10.98
C SER A 8 19.84 24.86 11.58
N CYS A 9 18.67 25.20 11.03
CA CYS A 9 17.48 24.53 11.53
C CYS A 9 17.32 23.17 10.89
N VAL A 10 17.49 22.15 11.72
CA VAL A 10 16.72 20.92 11.60
C VAL A 10 15.38 21.24 12.26
N PHE A 11 14.29 21.29 11.49
CA PHE A 11 12.95 21.41 12.06
C PHE A 11 12.30 20.03 12.05
N ILE A 12 11.68 19.67 13.18
CA ILE A 12 11.05 18.36 13.39
C ILE A 12 9.59 18.61 13.74
N LEU A 13 8.66 18.14 12.90
CA LEU A 13 7.25 18.03 13.28
C LEU A 13 7.03 16.65 13.91
N ILE A 14 6.40 16.62 15.09
CA ILE A 14 6.30 15.41 15.92
C ILE A 14 4.85 15.17 16.33
N PHE A 15 4.40 13.93 16.17
CA PHE A 15 3.22 13.43 16.87
C PHE A 15 3.62 12.56 18.06
N VAL A 16 2.95 12.78 19.20
CA VAL A 16 3.09 11.94 20.40
C VAL A 16 1.78 11.19 20.60
N TYR A 17 1.83 9.86 20.57
CA TYR A 17 0.66 9.02 20.80
C TYR A 17 1.05 7.74 21.54
N PHE A 18 0.38 7.44 22.66
CA PHE A 18 0.53 6.18 23.41
C PHE A 18 1.98 5.69 23.61
N ARG A 19 2.83 6.50 24.26
CA ARG A 19 4.28 6.20 24.46
C ARG A 19 5.07 5.97 23.16
N ARG A 20 4.59 6.49 22.04
CA ARG A 20 5.27 6.51 20.75
C ARG A 20 5.48 7.95 20.27
N VAL A 21 6.55 8.18 19.54
CA VAL A 21 6.79 9.41 18.78
C VAL A 21 6.96 9.10 17.31
N TYR A 22 6.48 9.99 16.44
CA TYR A 22 6.67 9.90 14.99
C TYR A 22 7.31 11.19 14.48
N ILE A 23 8.40 11.07 13.71
CA ILE A 23 9.03 12.19 13.02
C ILE A 23 8.32 12.38 11.69
N SER A 24 7.41 13.35 11.62
CA SER A 24 6.61 13.62 10.42
C SER A 24 7.43 14.23 9.31
N TYR A 25 8.20 15.27 9.64
CA TYR A 25 9.04 15.98 8.68
C TYR A 25 10.36 16.34 9.34
N LEU A 26 11.42 16.22 8.54
CA LEU A 26 12.77 16.64 8.87
C LEU A 26 13.33 17.38 7.66
N ASP A 27 13.78 18.60 7.86
CA ASP A 27 14.33 19.40 6.78
C ASP A 27 15.54 20.21 7.22
N SER A 28 16.38 20.62 6.27
CA SER A 28 17.58 21.41 6.56
C SER A 28 18.09 22.20 5.35
N VAL A 29 18.69 23.36 5.60
CA VAL A 29 19.50 24.08 4.62
C VAL A 29 21.00 23.89 4.88
N TYR A 30 21.80 23.71 3.83
CA TYR A 30 23.18 23.21 3.94
C TYR A 30 24.22 24.21 4.50
N TYR A 31 23.81 25.39 4.93
CA TYR A 31 24.69 26.53 5.25
C TYR A 31 25.55 26.39 6.51
N PHE A 32 25.31 25.39 7.37
CA PHE A 32 26.10 25.18 8.60
C PHE A 32 27.62 25.16 8.34
N ARG A 33 28.36 25.79 9.25
CA ARG A 33 29.82 25.86 9.24
C ARG A 33 30.39 25.39 10.59
N PRO A 34 31.46 24.58 10.58
CA PRO A 34 32.17 24.04 9.41
C PRO A 34 31.38 22.93 8.69
N LYS A 35 31.50 22.85 7.35
CA LYS A 35 30.65 21.98 6.49
C LYS A 35 30.81 20.51 6.85
N GLU A 36 32.01 20.10 7.24
CA GLU A 36 32.40 18.73 7.56
C GLU A 36 31.73 18.21 8.84
N LYS A 37 31.26 19.12 9.71
CA LYS A 37 30.58 18.79 10.97
C LYS A 37 29.06 18.81 10.87
N ARG A 38 28.50 19.20 9.71
CA ARG A 38 27.05 19.38 9.53
C ARG A 38 26.24 18.12 9.80
N THR A 39 26.62 17.02 9.16
CA THR A 39 25.93 15.73 9.36
C THR A 39 26.06 15.24 10.79
N ALA A 40 27.22 15.43 11.42
CA ALA A 40 27.40 15.07 12.83
C ALA A 40 26.46 15.88 13.74
N LEU A 41 26.30 17.18 13.50
CA LEU A 41 25.35 18.01 14.23
C LEU A 41 23.91 17.51 14.07
N TYR A 42 23.48 17.18 12.85
CA TYR A 42 22.13 16.67 12.60
C TYR A 42 21.86 15.36 13.34
N TYR A 43 22.86 14.48 13.43
CA TYR A 43 22.78 13.28 14.25
C TYR A 43 22.62 13.62 15.73
N GLU A 44 23.44 14.51 16.29
CA GLU A 44 23.32 14.89 17.71
C GLU A 44 21.94 15.50 18.04
N ILE A 45 21.34 16.28 17.14
CA ILE A 45 19.99 16.83 17.34
C ILE A 45 18.95 15.71 17.43
N LEU A 46 18.98 14.76 16.50
CA LEU A 46 18.03 13.64 16.50
C LEU A 46 18.25 12.71 17.70
N ILE A 47 19.49 12.39 18.02
CA ILE A 47 19.82 11.52 19.16
C ILE A 47 19.43 12.20 20.47
N GLY A 48 19.75 13.48 20.64
CA GLY A 48 19.34 14.25 21.81
C GLY A 48 17.82 14.35 21.96
N TYR A 49 17.09 14.46 20.84
CA TYR A 49 15.64 14.36 20.85
C TYR A 49 15.14 12.98 21.32
N LEU A 50 15.71 11.89 20.78
CA LEU A 50 15.36 10.52 21.19
C LEU A 50 15.66 10.26 22.67
N GLU A 51 16.78 10.78 23.17
CA GLU A 51 17.14 10.72 24.59
C GLU A 51 16.14 11.48 25.46
N TYR A 52 15.78 12.69 25.06
CA TYR A 52 14.81 13.52 25.76
C TYR A 52 13.45 12.83 25.87
N VAL A 53 12.90 12.32 24.76
CA VAL A 53 11.57 11.65 24.80
C VAL A 53 11.62 10.32 25.55
N LYS A 54 12.74 9.61 25.51
CA LYS A 54 12.96 8.42 26.34
C LYS A 54 12.87 8.76 27.83
N GLN A 55 13.46 9.88 28.27
CA GLN A 55 13.36 10.35 29.65
C GLN A 55 11.93 10.73 30.04
N LEU A 56 11.11 11.18 29.08
CA LEU A 56 9.67 11.41 29.27
C LEU A 56 8.83 10.12 29.28
N GLY A 57 9.45 8.95 29.11
CA GLY A 57 8.79 7.65 29.16
C GLY A 57 8.24 7.16 27.82
N ILE A 58 8.58 7.81 26.70
CA ILE A 58 8.33 7.29 25.35
C ILE A 58 9.18 6.03 25.15
N VAL A 59 8.58 5.00 24.55
CA VAL A 59 9.16 3.67 24.35
C VAL A 59 9.53 3.44 22.89
N TYR A 60 8.74 3.97 21.95
CA TYR A 60 8.96 3.76 20.52
C TYR A 60 9.12 5.08 19.77
N ALA A 61 10.04 5.10 18.82
CA ALA A 61 10.18 6.18 17.85
C ALA A 61 10.01 5.62 16.43
N HIS A 62 9.23 6.32 15.61
CA HIS A 62 8.89 5.92 14.26
C HIS A 62 9.46 6.96 13.28
N ILE A 63 10.15 6.48 12.26
CA ILE A 63 10.76 7.31 11.21
C ILE A 63 10.38 6.71 9.87
N TRP A 64 9.74 7.52 9.02
CA TRP A 64 9.56 7.19 7.62
C TRP A 64 10.67 7.86 6.80
N ALA A 65 11.59 7.06 6.26
CA ALA A 65 12.71 7.56 5.46
C ALA A 65 12.28 7.90 4.02
N CYS A 66 11.49 8.96 3.88
CA CYS A 66 10.99 9.48 2.60
C CYS A 66 11.73 10.78 2.25
N PRO A 67 12.42 10.88 1.09
CA PRO A 67 12.87 12.16 0.57
C PRO A 67 11.70 12.92 -0.10
N PRO A 68 11.72 14.26 -0.13
CA PRO A 68 10.72 15.04 -0.85
C PRO A 68 10.78 14.76 -2.37
N SER A 69 9.64 14.92 -3.04
CA SER A 69 9.57 14.82 -4.50
C SER A 69 10.32 15.98 -5.17
N GLU A 70 10.62 15.84 -6.45
CA GLU A 70 11.25 16.90 -7.22
C GLU A 70 10.36 18.14 -7.29
N GLY A 71 10.87 19.28 -6.79
CA GLY A 71 10.14 20.54 -6.73
C GLY A 71 9.34 20.76 -5.43
N ASP A 72 9.30 19.77 -4.53
CA ASP A 72 8.65 19.91 -3.22
C ASP A 72 9.67 20.26 -2.13
N ASP A 73 9.24 21.09 -1.18
CA ASP A 73 9.97 21.42 0.04
C ASP A 73 9.16 20.91 1.24
N TYR A 74 9.82 20.26 2.22
CA TYR A 74 9.12 19.84 3.43
C TYR A 74 8.82 21.02 4.35
N ILE A 75 9.83 21.84 4.66
CA ILE A 75 9.71 22.90 5.67
C ILE A 75 10.29 24.21 5.14
N PHE A 76 11.51 24.19 4.61
CA PHE A 76 12.16 25.40 4.13
C PHE A 76 11.81 25.65 2.67
N HIS A 77 11.00 26.67 2.44
CA HIS A 77 10.67 27.09 1.08
C HIS A 77 11.92 27.55 0.31
N CYS A 78 12.07 27.07 -0.92
CA CYS A 78 13.15 27.38 -1.86
C CYS A 78 14.54 26.98 -1.33
N HIS A 79 14.84 25.68 -1.35
CA HIS A 79 16.20 25.20 -1.12
C HIS A 79 17.20 25.77 -2.13
N PRO A 80 18.48 25.97 -1.74
CA PRO A 80 19.48 26.44 -2.69
C PRO A 80 19.70 25.38 -3.77
N VAL A 81 19.84 25.82 -5.03
CA VAL A 81 19.82 24.95 -6.22
C VAL A 81 20.92 23.88 -6.21
N GLU A 82 22.05 24.14 -5.54
CA GLU A 82 23.14 23.18 -5.41
C GLU A 82 22.89 22.11 -4.32
N GLN A 83 21.86 22.30 -3.47
CA GLN A 83 21.45 21.34 -2.45
C GLN A 83 20.76 20.16 -3.10
N ARG A 84 21.47 19.03 -3.18
CA ARG A 84 20.89 17.80 -3.71
C ARG A 84 20.05 17.10 -2.65
N VAL A 85 18.80 16.77 -3.01
CA VAL A 85 17.96 15.87 -2.23
C VAL A 85 18.55 14.45 -2.27
N PRO A 86 18.73 13.77 -1.12
CA PRO A 86 19.24 12.40 -1.11
C PRO A 86 18.23 11.42 -1.72
N LYS A 87 18.71 10.43 -2.46
CA LYS A 87 17.88 9.30 -2.92
C LYS A 87 17.42 8.43 -1.72
N PRO A 88 16.31 7.68 -1.83
CA PRO A 88 15.76 6.89 -0.73
C PRO A 88 16.79 6.01 -0.01
N LYS A 89 17.56 5.20 -0.75
CA LYS A 89 18.61 4.34 -0.17
C LYS A 89 19.65 5.11 0.64
N ARG A 90 20.11 6.27 0.13
CA ARG A 90 21.09 7.11 0.83
C ARG A 90 20.51 7.70 2.11
N LEU A 91 19.23 8.09 2.08
CA LEU A 91 18.54 8.61 3.26
C LEU A 91 18.33 7.52 4.32
N GLN A 92 17.99 6.30 3.91
CA GLN A 92 17.91 5.15 4.81
C GLN A 92 19.26 4.86 5.47
N GLU A 93 20.36 4.82 4.70
CA GLU A 93 21.72 4.63 5.22
C GLU A 93 22.13 5.75 6.19
N TRP A 94 21.70 6.99 5.91
CA TRP A 94 21.92 8.14 6.79
C TRP A 94 21.23 7.95 8.15
N TYR A 95 19.97 7.53 8.17
CA TYR A 95 19.26 7.22 9.42
C TYR A 95 19.85 6.01 10.15
N LYS A 96 20.22 4.94 9.44
CA LYS A 96 20.87 3.76 10.05
C LYS A 96 22.17 4.16 10.75
N THR A 97 23.01 4.95 10.10
CA THR A 97 24.26 5.47 10.70
C THR A 97 23.99 6.30 11.96
N MET A 98 22.93 7.12 11.95
CA MET A 98 22.51 7.90 13.12
C MET A 98 22.04 6.99 14.27
N LEU A 99 21.23 5.97 13.96
CA LEU A 99 20.70 5.02 14.94
C LEU A 99 21.78 4.10 15.53
N ASP A 100 22.74 3.64 14.72
CA ASP A 100 23.91 2.89 15.19
C ASP A 100 24.68 3.71 16.25
N LYS A 101 24.90 5.00 15.96
CA LYS A 101 25.51 5.92 16.92
C LYS A 101 24.66 6.09 18.20
N ALA A 102 23.33 6.15 18.06
CA ALA A 102 22.42 6.24 19.20
C ALA A 102 22.44 4.99 20.09
N ILE A 103 22.66 3.81 19.49
CA ILE A 103 22.86 2.54 20.19
C ILE A 103 24.19 2.56 20.95
N ASP A 104 25.28 2.99 20.30
CA ASP A 104 26.59 3.12 20.94
C ASP A 104 26.53 4.06 22.17
N GLN A 105 25.73 5.13 22.08
CA GLN A 105 25.48 6.06 23.18
C GLN A 105 24.44 5.56 24.21
N ARG A 106 23.87 4.36 24.02
CA ARG A 106 22.83 3.75 24.88
C ARG A 106 21.54 4.54 24.97
N VAL A 107 21.28 5.41 24.00
CA VAL A 107 20.03 6.15 23.86
C VAL A 107 18.97 5.23 23.28
N VAL A 108 19.26 4.60 22.14
CA VAL A 108 18.41 3.60 21.48
C VAL A 108 18.83 2.20 21.92
N VAL A 109 17.86 1.31 22.14
CA VAL A 109 18.15 -0.09 22.53
C VAL A 109 18.41 -0.93 21.28
N ASP A 110 17.50 -0.86 20.32
CA ASP A 110 17.58 -1.47 19.00
C ASP A 110 16.70 -0.69 18.01
N TYR A 111 16.83 -1.00 16.71
CA TYR A 111 15.90 -0.55 15.68
C TYR A 111 15.64 -1.67 14.68
N LYS A 112 14.44 -1.67 14.10
CA LYS A 112 13.98 -2.67 13.13
C LYS A 112 13.21 -1.98 12.02
N ASP A 113 13.22 -2.58 10.83
CA ASP A 113 12.22 -2.25 9.82
C ASP A 113 10.85 -2.78 10.26
N ILE A 114 9.79 -2.19 9.70
CA ILE A 114 8.41 -2.50 10.11
C ILE A 114 8.06 -3.97 9.84
N MET A 115 8.56 -4.58 8.77
CA MET A 115 8.25 -5.96 8.42
C MET A 115 8.88 -6.95 9.41
N LYS A 116 10.13 -6.70 9.79
CA LYS A 116 10.84 -7.45 10.82
C LYS A 116 10.16 -7.32 12.17
N ASP A 117 9.79 -6.10 12.57
CA ASP A 117 9.06 -5.87 13.83
C ASP A 117 7.70 -6.58 13.84
N PHE A 118 6.97 -6.52 12.72
CA PHE A 118 5.69 -7.19 12.55
C PHE A 118 5.81 -8.72 12.66
N THR A 119 6.85 -9.30 12.04
CA THR A 119 7.11 -10.74 12.05
C THR A 119 7.56 -11.23 13.43
N GLU A 120 8.43 -10.49 14.12
CA GLU A 120 8.97 -10.87 15.43
C GLU A 120 7.98 -10.68 16.57
N THR A 121 7.14 -9.64 16.51
CA THR A 121 6.14 -9.34 17.54
C THR A 121 4.86 -10.18 17.37
N ALA A 122 4.78 -11.00 16.31
CA ALA A 122 3.60 -11.76 15.94
C ALA A 122 2.33 -10.89 15.90
N LEU A 123 2.45 -9.70 15.31
CA LEU A 123 1.31 -8.83 15.12
C LEU A 123 0.33 -9.54 14.18
N ASN A 124 -0.86 -9.84 14.69
CA ASN A 124 -1.87 -10.59 13.95
C ASN A 124 -3.09 -9.71 13.61
N LYS A 125 -3.09 -8.44 14.03
CA LYS A 125 -4.19 -7.51 13.84
C LYS A 125 -3.71 -6.19 13.24
N VAL A 126 -4.54 -5.63 12.38
CA VAL A 126 -4.26 -4.34 11.71
C VAL A 126 -4.17 -3.22 12.73
N THR A 127 -4.95 -3.32 13.80
CA THR A 127 -4.98 -2.37 14.92
C THR A 127 -3.67 -2.28 15.69
N ASP A 128 -2.76 -3.24 15.50
CA ASP A 128 -1.46 -3.23 16.18
C ASP A 128 -0.44 -2.34 15.44
N ILE A 129 -0.71 -1.99 14.17
CA ILE A 129 0.10 -1.04 13.40
C ILE A 129 -0.21 0.37 13.92
N PRO A 130 0.81 1.15 14.37
CA PRO A 130 0.58 2.51 14.84
C PRO A 130 -0.01 3.39 13.74
N TYR A 131 -1.08 4.11 14.08
CA TYR A 131 -1.74 5.05 13.18
C TYR A 131 -1.15 6.45 13.38
N PHE A 132 -0.49 6.98 12.35
CA PHE A 132 0.04 8.34 12.32
C PHE A 132 -0.53 9.08 11.10
N GLU A 133 -1.00 10.31 11.31
CA GLU A 133 -1.52 11.15 10.23
C GLU A 133 -0.41 11.48 9.22
N GLY A 134 -0.70 11.29 7.93
CA GLY A 134 0.25 11.50 6.84
C GLY A 134 1.33 10.42 6.70
N ASP A 135 1.28 9.33 7.46
CA ASP A 135 2.18 8.17 7.28
C ASP A 135 1.73 7.27 6.12
N PHE A 136 2.70 6.60 5.51
CA PHE A 136 2.49 5.69 4.39
C PHE A 136 1.55 4.54 4.74
N TRP A 137 1.72 3.91 5.91
CA TRP A 137 0.93 2.72 6.27
C TRP A 137 -0.51 3.06 6.57
N THR A 138 -0.75 4.20 7.23
CA THR A 138 -2.08 4.74 7.46
C THR A 138 -2.87 4.86 6.16
N SER A 139 -2.33 5.57 5.17
CA SER A 139 -2.99 5.74 3.86
C SER A 139 -3.16 4.40 3.12
N THR A 140 -2.13 3.54 3.17
CA THR A 140 -2.19 2.22 2.53
C THR A 140 -3.30 1.34 3.11
N ILE A 141 -3.46 1.34 4.43
CA ILE A 141 -4.52 0.56 5.11
C ILE A 141 -5.90 1.08 4.73
N GLU A 142 -6.08 2.40 4.67
CA GLU A 142 -7.34 3.02 4.26
C GLU A 142 -7.71 2.68 2.82
N ASP A 143 -6.74 2.71 1.90
CA ASP A 143 -6.97 2.38 0.50
C ASP A 143 -7.26 0.88 0.31
N LEU A 144 -6.55 0.00 1.00
CA LEU A 144 -6.84 -1.44 1.01
C LEU A 144 -8.23 -1.75 1.59
N LEU A 145 -8.69 -0.99 2.58
CA LEU A 145 -10.03 -1.16 3.15
C LEU A 145 -11.11 -0.78 2.13
N LYS A 146 -10.95 0.34 1.42
CA LYS A 146 -11.87 0.75 0.33
C LYS A 146 -11.90 -0.27 -0.81
N GLU A 147 -10.73 -0.83 -1.16
CA GLU A 147 -10.61 -1.87 -2.18
C GLU A 147 -11.40 -3.12 -1.77
N LEU A 148 -11.25 -3.60 -0.52
CA LEU A 148 -11.99 -4.75 -0.01
C LEU A 148 -13.51 -4.51 0.04
N ASP A 149 -13.94 -3.31 0.42
CA ASP A 149 -15.36 -2.95 0.42
C ASP A 149 -15.94 -2.99 -1.00
N THR A 150 -15.19 -2.51 -1.99
CA THR A 150 -15.58 -2.54 -3.41
C THR A 150 -15.61 -3.97 -3.95
N GLU A 151 -14.60 -4.79 -3.65
CA GLU A 151 -14.55 -6.21 -4.02
C GLU A 151 -15.73 -7.00 -3.45
N GLU A 152 -16.14 -6.70 -2.21
CA GLU A 152 -17.29 -7.28 -1.55
C GLU A 152 -18.61 -6.89 -2.23
N GLU A 153 -18.79 -5.61 -2.56
CA GLU A 153 -19.97 -5.12 -3.28
C GLU A 153 -20.08 -5.76 -4.67
N ASP A 154 -18.98 -5.85 -5.41
CA ASP A 154 -18.96 -6.47 -6.74
C ASP A 154 -19.22 -7.97 -6.66
N ARG A 155 -18.72 -8.66 -5.61
CA ARG A 155 -19.07 -10.06 -5.35
C ARG A 155 -20.56 -10.23 -5.11
N ARG A 156 -21.19 -9.38 -4.29
CA ARG A 156 -22.64 -9.42 -4.03
C ARG A 156 -23.44 -9.18 -5.31
N ARG A 157 -23.06 -8.17 -6.12
CA ARG A 157 -23.70 -7.91 -7.42
C ARG A 157 -23.57 -9.09 -8.39
N PHE A 158 -22.42 -9.74 -8.43
CA PHE A 158 -22.20 -10.92 -9.28
C PHE A 158 -23.07 -12.10 -8.84
N GLU A 159 -23.14 -12.38 -7.54
CA GLU A 159 -23.97 -13.45 -6.97
C GLU A 159 -25.47 -13.19 -7.21
N GLU A 160 -25.92 -11.94 -7.09
CA GLU A 160 -27.29 -11.53 -7.43
C GLU A 160 -27.60 -11.76 -8.91
N LEU A 161 -26.74 -11.31 -9.82
CA LEU A 161 -26.89 -11.52 -11.27
C LEU A 161 -26.90 -13.00 -11.67
N GLU A 162 -26.11 -13.82 -11.00
CA GLU A 162 -26.08 -15.28 -11.23
C GLU A 162 -27.37 -15.94 -10.73
N SER A 163 -27.91 -15.51 -9.58
CA SER A 163 -29.18 -16.03 -9.05
C SER A 163 -30.40 -15.70 -9.93
N VAL A 164 -30.42 -14.52 -10.54
CA VAL A 164 -31.50 -14.09 -11.46
C VAL A 164 -31.47 -14.91 -12.75
N LYS A 165 -30.28 -15.18 -13.32
CA LYS A 165 -30.14 -15.99 -14.54
C LYS A 165 -30.61 -17.43 -14.36
N VAL A 166 -30.34 -18.03 -13.21
CA VAL A 166 -30.77 -19.41 -12.90
C VAL A 166 -32.30 -19.51 -12.77
N SER A 167 -33.00 -18.40 -12.54
CA SER A 167 -34.46 -18.37 -12.37
C SER A 167 -35.24 -18.24 -13.70
N ASP A 168 -34.58 -17.84 -14.79
CA ASP A 168 -35.22 -17.55 -16.09
C ASP A 168 -35.18 -18.76 -17.08
N ASP A 169 -34.29 -19.73 -16.88
CA ASP A 169 -34.12 -20.91 -17.74
C ASP A 169 -35.19 -22.03 -17.49
N GLY A 170 -36.36 -21.68 -16.95
CA GLY A 170 -37.41 -22.61 -16.51
C GLY A 170 -38.60 -22.80 -17.45
N TYR A 171 -38.48 -22.56 -18.76
CA TYR A 171 -39.56 -22.84 -19.72
C TYR A 171 -39.08 -23.67 -20.91
N PHE A 172 -39.18 -24.99 -20.78
CA PHE A 172 -39.20 -25.94 -21.89
C PHE A 172 -40.41 -26.86 -21.67
N ASP A 173 -41.53 -26.58 -22.34
CA ASP A 173 -42.60 -27.57 -22.51
C ASP A 173 -42.61 -28.05 -23.96
N ASP A 174 -42.61 -29.37 -24.05
CA ASP A 174 -42.36 -30.25 -25.18
C ASP A 174 -43.72 -30.70 -25.71
N LEU A 175 -44.04 -30.50 -27.00
CA LEU A 175 -45.11 -31.30 -27.62
C LEU A 175 -44.86 -31.60 -29.10
N MET A 176 -44.90 -32.91 -29.35
CA MET A 176 -44.66 -33.69 -30.55
C MET A 176 -45.55 -33.37 -31.78
N GLU A 177 -45.01 -33.83 -32.92
CA GLU A 177 -45.49 -33.88 -34.31
C GLU A 177 -46.97 -34.30 -34.54
N THR A 178 -47.56 -33.87 -35.66
CA THR A 178 -47.99 -34.77 -36.76
C THR A 178 -48.62 -34.05 -37.98
N GLU A 179 -48.25 -34.55 -39.17
CA GLU A 179 -48.97 -34.60 -40.48
C GLU A 179 -48.86 -33.43 -41.50
N GLU A 180 -48.15 -33.72 -42.61
CA GLU A 180 -48.40 -33.22 -44.00
C GLU A 180 -49.72 -33.82 -44.57
N PRO A 181 -50.32 -33.41 -45.72
CA PRO A 181 -49.75 -32.77 -46.94
C PRO A 181 -50.65 -31.61 -47.50
N THR A 182 -50.31 -30.80 -48.52
CA THR A 182 -50.13 -31.06 -49.96
C THR A 182 -49.83 -29.74 -50.71
N GLU A 183 -48.97 -29.80 -51.75
CA GLU A 183 -49.03 -29.15 -53.09
C GLU A 183 -49.36 -27.64 -53.23
N THR A 184 -48.72 -26.75 -54.01
CA THR A 184 -48.02 -26.82 -55.32
C THR A 184 -47.31 -25.49 -55.66
N SER A 185 -46.31 -25.58 -56.56
CA SER A 185 -45.93 -24.61 -57.62
C SER A 185 -45.02 -23.38 -57.34
N ASP A 186 -43.79 -23.53 -57.85
CA ASP A 186 -43.07 -22.70 -58.85
C ASP A 186 -42.49 -21.29 -58.57
N LYS A 187 -41.18 -21.21 -58.88
CA LYS A 187 -40.36 -20.13 -59.51
C LYS A 187 -39.46 -19.20 -58.65
N ARG A 188 -38.16 -19.53 -58.76
CA ARG A 188 -37.03 -18.74 -59.31
C ARG A 188 -36.25 -17.72 -58.41
N LYS A 189 -34.96 -18.08 -58.22
CA LYS A 189 -33.70 -17.32 -58.48
C LYS A 189 -33.35 -16.21 -57.47
N SER A 190 -32.33 -16.33 -56.61
CA SER A 190 -30.87 -16.17 -56.84
C SER A 190 -30.27 -15.84 -55.46
N GLY A 191 -29.04 -16.11 -55.03
CA GLY A 191 -27.82 -16.70 -55.58
C GLY A 191 -26.73 -16.67 -54.47
N SER A 192 -25.59 -17.33 -54.74
CA SER A 192 -24.31 -17.27 -54.00
C SER A 192 -24.25 -18.03 -52.66
N SER A 193 -23.76 -19.27 -52.64
CA SER A 193 -22.36 -19.70 -52.31
C SER A 193 -22.01 -19.51 -50.82
N THR A 194 -21.44 -20.45 -50.05
CA THR A 194 -20.52 -21.56 -50.34
C THR A 194 -20.49 -22.53 -49.15
N THR A 195 -20.09 -23.77 -49.41
CA THR A 195 -20.14 -24.95 -48.56
C THR A 195 -18.92 -25.12 -47.63
N HIS A 196 -19.15 -25.79 -46.48
CA HIS A 196 -18.31 -26.81 -45.81
C HIS A 196 -17.58 -26.54 -44.47
N LYS A 197 -18.04 -27.36 -43.49
CA LYS A 197 -17.31 -28.27 -42.58
C LYS A 197 -17.00 -27.82 -41.13
N LYS A 198 -17.92 -28.25 -40.25
CA LYS A 198 -17.77 -28.90 -38.93
C LYS A 198 -16.34 -29.01 -38.36
N LYS A 199 -16.20 -28.67 -37.08
CA LYS A 199 -15.60 -29.56 -36.07
C LYS A 199 -16.17 -29.27 -34.66
N ASN A 200 -16.82 -30.30 -34.11
CA ASN A 200 -17.22 -30.43 -32.71
C ASN A 200 -16.00 -30.31 -31.80
N PHE A 201 -16.12 -29.56 -30.70
CA PHE A 201 -15.40 -29.84 -29.46
C PHE A 201 -16.37 -29.78 -28.29
N LYS A 202 -16.71 -30.97 -27.77
CA LYS A 202 -17.41 -31.14 -26.48
C LYS A 202 -16.49 -30.61 -25.39
N LYS A 203 -16.89 -29.55 -24.68
CA LYS A 203 -16.26 -29.16 -23.41
C LYS A 203 -16.93 -29.97 -22.30
N THR A 204 -16.13 -30.83 -21.69
CA THR A 204 -16.48 -31.68 -20.55
C THR A 204 -16.69 -30.83 -19.31
N THR A 205 -17.90 -30.92 -18.78
CA THR A 205 -18.29 -30.58 -17.41
C THR A 205 -17.45 -31.39 -16.44
N SER A 206 -16.39 -30.81 -15.88
CA SER A 206 -15.81 -31.21 -14.60
C SER A 206 -14.68 -30.28 -14.18
N GLN A 207 -14.75 -29.86 -12.91
CA GLN A 207 -13.67 -29.29 -12.10
C GLN A 207 -13.35 -27.81 -12.32
N ARG A 208 -14.12 -26.95 -11.63
CA ARG A 208 -13.58 -25.91 -10.75
C ARG A 208 -14.59 -25.65 -9.63
N ARG A 209 -14.72 -26.60 -8.70
CA ARG A 209 -15.19 -26.27 -7.34
C ARG A 209 -14.06 -25.49 -6.69
N ILE A 210 -14.08 -24.17 -6.84
CA ILE A 210 -13.31 -23.28 -5.98
C ILE A 210 -13.94 -23.47 -4.60
N THR A 211 -13.20 -24.10 -3.70
CA THR A 211 -13.51 -24.13 -2.27
C THR A 211 -13.77 -22.70 -1.81
N ARG A 212 -15.04 -22.37 -1.53
CA ARG A 212 -15.43 -21.14 -0.85
C ARG A 212 -14.79 -21.17 0.54
N LYS A 213 -13.58 -20.61 0.68
CA LYS A 213 -13.11 -20.15 1.97
C LYS A 213 -13.86 -18.86 2.24
N ASN A 214 -14.77 -18.89 3.20
CA ASN A 214 -15.25 -17.68 3.85
C ASN A 214 -14.04 -17.08 4.58
N MET A 215 -13.22 -16.30 3.88
CA MET A 215 -12.25 -15.44 4.54
C MET A 215 -13.01 -14.25 5.12
N THR A 216 -12.80 -14.02 6.41
CA THR A 216 -13.27 -12.83 7.10
C THR A 216 -12.43 -11.63 6.63
N ASN A 217 -13.04 -10.48 6.31
CA ASN A 217 -12.37 -9.28 5.77
C ASN A 217 -11.07 -8.91 6.50
N GLY A 218 -10.99 -9.09 7.82
CA GLY A 218 -9.78 -8.82 8.61
C GLY A 218 -8.57 -9.72 8.29
N SER A 219 -8.80 -10.98 7.91
CA SER A 219 -7.74 -11.92 7.50
C SER A 219 -7.19 -11.58 6.11
N ASP A 220 -8.04 -11.08 5.23
CA ASP A 220 -7.65 -10.67 3.87
C ASP A 220 -6.86 -9.37 3.91
N LEU A 221 -7.29 -8.39 4.72
CA LEU A 221 -6.59 -7.13 4.92
C LEU A 221 -5.16 -7.35 5.44
N ILE A 222 -4.97 -8.20 6.46
CA ILE A 222 -3.63 -8.53 6.98
C ILE A 222 -2.76 -9.19 5.91
N SER A 223 -3.34 -10.07 5.09
CA SER A 223 -2.60 -10.73 4.00
C SER A 223 -2.18 -9.73 2.92
N LYS A 224 -3.05 -8.77 2.56
CA LYS A 224 -2.73 -7.68 1.63
C LYS A 224 -1.64 -6.76 2.22
N ILE A 225 -1.72 -6.40 3.50
CA ILE A 225 -0.70 -5.60 4.19
C ILE A 225 0.66 -6.31 4.21
N HIS A 226 0.71 -7.60 4.55
CA HIS A 226 1.96 -8.38 4.50
C HIS A 226 2.58 -8.38 3.10
N THR A 227 1.75 -8.53 2.07
CA THR A 227 2.20 -8.49 0.68
C THR A 227 2.80 -7.13 0.33
N MET A 228 2.21 -6.03 0.83
CA MET A 228 2.75 -4.68 0.67
C MET A 228 4.07 -4.50 1.43
N MET A 229 4.15 -4.96 2.68
CA MET A 229 5.40 -4.90 3.47
C MET A 229 6.55 -5.64 2.79
N GLU A 230 6.32 -6.82 2.21
CA GLU A 230 7.36 -7.58 1.52
C GLU A 230 7.85 -6.86 0.25
N LYS A 231 6.98 -6.12 -0.45
CA LYS A 231 7.38 -5.30 -1.61
C LYS A 231 8.27 -4.12 -1.24
N HIS A 232 8.17 -3.61 -0.01
CA HIS A 232 8.89 -2.41 0.46
C HIS A 232 10.12 -2.74 1.34
N LYS A 233 10.58 -3.98 1.31
CA LYS A 233 11.68 -4.49 2.16
C LYS A 233 13.08 -4.07 1.69
N GLU A 234 13.22 -3.58 0.45
CA GLU A 234 14.51 -3.22 -0.19
C GLU A 234 14.83 -1.73 -0.19
#